data_AF-A0A328TWH4-F1
#
_entry.id   AF-A0A328TWH4-F1
#
_cell.length_a   1.000
_cell.length_b   1.000
_cell.length_c   1.000
_cell.angle_alpha   90.00
_cell.angle_beta   90.00
_cell.angle_gamma   90.00
#
_symmetry.space_group_name_H-M   'P 1'
#
loop_
_entity.id
_entity.type
_entity.pdbx_description
1 polymer ?
#
loop_
_entity_poly.entity_id
_entity_poly.type
_entity_poly.pdbx_seq_one_letter_code
_entity_poly.pdbx_strand_id
1 'polypeptide(L)'
;MRQITLYRQFGWPAPRYLHLPLVLNHDGNKLSKQNHAPPLPEGDPRPVPAAALRFLGQSVAKSWHDLSVAALLQHAIGDWKCKKSQ
;
A
#
# COMPACT_ATOMS: atom_id res chain seq x y z
N MET A 1 -3.33 -13.41 15.87
CA MET A 1 -2.79 -14.02 17.11
C MET A 1 -2.09 -15.36 16.89
N ARG A 2 -2.61 -16.28 16.04
CA ARG A 2 -2.06 -17.65 15.88
C ARG A 2 -0.57 -17.72 15.46
N GLN A 3 -0.10 -16.82 14.59
CA GLN A 3 1.28 -16.85 14.10
C GLN A 3 2.31 -16.49 15.18
N ILE A 4 2.05 -15.47 16.01
CA ILE A 4 2.98 -15.05 17.08
C ILE A 4 3.13 -16.14 18.15
N THR A 5 2.03 -16.83 18.48
CA THR A 5 2.06 -17.95 19.42
C THR A 5 2.98 -19.08 18.94
N LEU A 6 3.02 -19.34 17.62
CA LEU A 6 3.88 -20.36 17.05
C LEU A 6 5.37 -20.01 17.20
N TYR A 7 5.76 -18.76 16.93
CA TYR A 7 7.14 -18.29 17.16
C TYR A 7 7.55 -18.46 18.63
N ARG A 8 6.64 -18.16 19.57
CA ARG A 8 6.89 -18.34 21.01
C ARG A 8 7.10 -19.81 21.37
N GLN A 9 6.30 -20.72 20.80
CA GLN A 9 6.42 -22.16 21.06
C GLN A 9 7.73 -22.75 20.52
N PHE A 10 8.25 -22.23 19.41
CA PHE A 10 9.55 -22.63 18.86
C PHE A 10 10.74 -21.88 19.48
N GLY A 11 10.51 -20.94 20.39
CA GLY A 11 11.57 -20.11 20.97
C GLY A 11 12.25 -19.18 19.95
N TRP A 12 11.57 -18.86 18.84
CA TRP A 12 12.10 -18.02 17.78
C TRP A 12 11.71 -16.54 17.93
N PRO A 13 12.54 -15.59 17.48
CA PRO A 13 12.17 -14.19 17.44
C PRO A 13 11.03 -13.98 16.43
N ALA A 14 9.92 -13.41 16.90
CA ALA A 14 8.80 -13.09 16.03
C ALA A 14 9.14 -11.87 15.13
N PRO A 15 8.76 -11.89 13.84
CA PRO A 15 8.99 -10.76 12.95
C PRO A 15 8.09 -9.57 13.32
N ARG A 16 8.48 -8.39 12.85
CA ARG A 16 7.64 -7.19 12.96
C ARG A 16 6.60 -7.22 11.84
N TYR A 17 5.33 -7.03 12.20
CA TYR A 17 4.23 -6.94 11.25
C TYR A 17 3.80 -5.48 11.06
N LEU A 18 3.50 -5.13 9.82
CA LEU A 18 2.82 -3.89 9.44
C LEU A 18 1.51 -4.28 8.75
N HIS A 19 0.38 -3.82 9.30
CA HIS A 19 -0.92 -3.98 8.66
C HIS A 19 -1.21 -2.76 7.80
N LEU A 20 -1.40 -2.98 6.50
CA LEU A 20 -1.78 -1.93 5.56
C LEU A 20 -3.30 -1.69 5.63
N PRO A 21 -3.75 -0.44 5.39
CA PRO A 21 -5.16 -0.12 5.35
C PRO A 21 -5.87 -0.92 4.25
N LEU A 22 -7.09 -1.35 4.56
CA LEU A 22 -7.92 -2.10 3.64
C LEU A 22 -8.61 -1.15 2.66
N VAL A 23 -8.44 -1.39 1.35
CA VAL A 23 -9.14 -0.63 0.32
C VAL A 23 -10.61 -1.08 0.29
N LEU A 24 -11.52 -0.13 0.43
CA LEU A 24 -12.96 -0.34 0.31
C LEU A 24 -13.48 0.33 -0.97
N ASN A 25 -14.52 -0.24 -1.58
CA ASN A 25 -15.26 0.42 -2.65
C ASN A 25 -16.23 1.48 -2.05
N HIS A 26 -16.95 2.19 -2.93
CA HIS A 26 -17.93 3.19 -2.50
C HIS A 26 -19.06 2.65 -1.59
N ASP A 27 -19.39 1.36 -1.70
CA ASP A 27 -20.39 0.67 -0.88
C ASP A 27 -19.82 0.14 0.46
N GLY A 28 -18.55 0.42 0.76
CA GLY A 28 -17.87 -0.09 1.95
C GLY A 28 -17.45 -1.57 1.86
N ASN A 29 -17.60 -2.20 0.70
CA ASN A 29 -17.16 -3.57 0.46
C ASN A 29 -15.65 -3.62 0.19
N LYS A 30 -15.00 -4.68 0.68
CA LYS A 30 -13.56 -4.87 0.46
C LYS A 30 -13.25 -4.97 -1.02
N LEU A 31 -12.29 -4.21 -1.51
CA LEU A 31 -11.76 -4.44 -2.85
C LEU A 31 -10.96 -5.75 -2.81
N SER A 32 -11.51 -6.82 -3.39
CA SER A 32 -10.91 -8.14 -3.35
C SER A 32 -11.11 -8.86 -4.67
N LYS A 33 -10.29 -9.89 -4.93
CA LYS A 33 -10.46 -10.77 -6.10
C LYS A 33 -11.82 -11.47 -6.10
N GLN A 34 -12.44 -11.66 -4.92
CA GLN A 34 -13.79 -12.22 -4.80
C GLN A 34 -14.88 -11.21 -5.18
N ASN A 35 -14.59 -9.91 -5.16
CA ASN A 35 -15.56 -8.83 -5.40
C ASN A 35 -15.39 -8.15 -6.77
N HIS A 36 -14.84 -8.86 -7.76
CA HIS A 36 -14.68 -8.37 -9.14
C HIS A 36 -14.04 -6.99 -9.25
N ALA A 37 -12.95 -6.76 -8.51
CA ALA A 37 -12.19 -5.52 -8.62
C ALA A 37 -11.80 -5.26 -10.09
N PRO A 38 -12.02 -4.04 -10.62
CA PRO A 38 -11.69 -3.73 -12.00
C PRO A 38 -10.18 -3.88 -12.25
N PRO A 39 -9.77 -4.21 -13.49
CA PRO A 39 -8.37 -4.22 -13.87
C PRO A 39 -7.76 -2.82 -13.73
N LEU A 40 -6.43 -2.77 -13.65
CA LEU A 40 -5.73 -1.49 -13.75
C LEU A 40 -5.93 -0.87 -15.14
N PRO A 41 -6.05 0.47 -15.25
CA PRO A 41 -6.14 1.13 -16.54
C PRO A 41 -4.93 0.83 -17.44
N GLU A 42 -5.17 0.61 -18.73
CA GLU A 42 -4.12 0.30 -19.72
C GLU A 42 -3.38 1.55 -20.25
N GLY A 43 -3.84 2.75 -19.88
CA GLY A 43 -3.27 4.02 -20.30
C GLY A 43 -2.04 4.44 -19.49
N ASP A 44 -1.92 5.74 -19.24
CA ASP A 44 -0.87 6.27 -18.38
C ASP A 44 -0.91 5.59 -16.99
N PRO A 45 0.14 4.88 -16.59
CA PRO A 45 0.16 4.19 -15.30
C PRO A 45 0.35 5.15 -14.13
N ARG A 46 0.88 6.38 -14.32
CA ARG A 46 1.27 7.30 -13.23
C ARG A 46 0.16 7.63 -12.21
N PRO A 47 -1.13 7.81 -12.59
CA PRO A 47 -2.19 8.08 -11.64
C PRO A 47 -2.39 6.96 -10.61
N VAL A 48 -2.13 5.70 -10.98
CA VAL A 48 -2.36 4.54 -10.10
C VAL A 48 -1.38 4.51 -8.91
N PRO A 49 -0.04 4.53 -9.10
CA PRO A 49 0.90 4.66 -8.00
C PRO A 49 0.71 5.95 -7.21
N ALA A 50 0.39 7.08 -7.86
CA ALA A 50 0.12 8.33 -7.15
C ALA A 50 -1.08 8.21 -6.21
N ALA A 51 -2.17 7.59 -6.64
CA ALA A 51 -3.34 7.31 -5.80
C ALA A 51 -3.02 6.31 -4.68
N ALA A 52 -2.28 5.23 -5.00
CA ALA A 52 -1.87 4.24 -4.00
C ALA A 52 -0.98 4.85 -2.90
N LEU A 53 -0.04 5.71 -3.27
CA LEU A 53 0.81 6.43 -2.30
C LEU A 53 -0.01 7.32 -1.38
N ARG A 54 -0.98 8.08 -1.93
CA ARG A 54 -1.89 8.89 -1.11
C ARG A 54 -2.73 8.03 -0.17
N PHE A 55 -3.25 6.90 -0.65
CA PHE A 55 -4.01 5.95 0.17
C PHE A 55 -3.17 5.37 1.32
N LEU A 56 -1.89 5.11 1.07
CA LEU A 56 -0.93 4.65 2.08
C LEU A 56 -0.44 5.79 3.00
N GLY A 57 -1.02 6.98 2.90
CA GLY A 57 -0.67 8.16 3.71
C GLY A 57 0.71 8.75 3.40
N GLN A 58 1.26 8.45 2.22
CA GLN A 58 2.55 8.95 1.76
C GLN A 58 2.40 10.30 1.05
N SER A 59 3.47 11.09 1.08
CA SER A 59 3.55 12.34 0.32
C SER A 59 3.68 12.03 -1.17
N VAL A 60 3.02 12.82 -2.01
CA VAL A 60 3.17 12.77 -3.47
C VAL A 60 3.47 14.18 -3.96
N ALA A 61 4.56 14.36 -4.71
CA ALA A 61 4.95 15.65 -5.27
C ALA A 61 3.81 16.26 -6.10
N LYS A 62 3.58 17.58 -6.00
CA LYS A 62 2.51 18.25 -6.78
C LYS A 62 2.69 18.09 -8.30
N SER A 63 3.94 18.08 -8.76
CA SER A 63 4.36 17.88 -10.15
C SER A 63 4.54 16.40 -10.53
N TRP A 64 3.87 15.47 -9.85
CA TRP A 64 4.02 14.03 -10.15
C TRP A 64 3.65 13.67 -11.61
N HIS A 65 2.81 14.47 -12.27
CA HIS A 65 2.46 14.30 -13.69
C HIS A 65 3.66 14.49 -14.62
N ASP A 66 4.64 15.31 -14.23
CA ASP A 66 5.84 15.59 -15.01
C ASP A 66 6.93 14.52 -14.79
N LEU A 67 6.72 13.63 -13.80
CA LEU A 67 7.66 12.56 -13.47
C LEU A 67 7.39 11.32 -14.30
N SER A 68 8.46 10.58 -14.60
CA SER A 68 8.32 9.18 -15.00
C SER A 68 7.84 8.34 -13.81
N VAL A 69 7.26 7.17 -14.08
CA VAL A 69 6.87 6.21 -13.02
C VAL A 69 8.05 5.88 -12.12
N ALA A 70 9.24 5.65 -12.70
CA ALA A 70 10.44 5.36 -11.94
C ALA A 70 10.82 6.53 -11.02
N ALA A 71 10.80 7.77 -11.51
CA ALA A 71 11.12 8.94 -10.71
C ALA A 71 10.10 9.18 -9.58
N LEU A 72 8.82 8.91 -9.83
CA LEU A 72 7.76 8.95 -8.82
C LEU A 72 8.03 7.92 -7.70
N LEU A 73 8.35 6.68 -8.06
CA LEU A 73 8.66 5.63 -7.08
C LEU A 73 9.96 5.91 -6.31
N GLN A 74 10.98 6.46 -6.96
CA GLN A 74 12.22 6.84 -6.28
C GLN A 74 12.00 7.93 -5.22
N HIS A 75 11.19 8.96 -5.52
CA HIS A 75 10.78 9.94 -4.51
C HIS A 75 10.03 9.28 -3.36
N ALA A 76 9.09 8.37 -3.67
CA ALA A 76 8.31 7.68 -2.65
C ALA A 76 9.17 6.81 -1.72
N ILE A 77 10.23 6.18 -2.24
CA ILE A 77 11.19 5.41 -1.44
C ILE A 77 11.97 6.34 -0.51
N GLY A 78 12.46 7.48 -1.01
CA GLY A 78 13.23 8.45 -0.23
C GLY A 78 12.43 9.07 0.92
N ASP A 79 11.15 9.34 0.69
CA ASP A 79 10.27 10.02 1.66
C ASP A 79 9.37 9.06 2.45
N TRP A 80 9.62 7.75 2.38
CA TRP A 80 8.71 6.75 2.94
C TRP A 80 8.53 6.89 4.46
N LYS A 81 7.28 7.09 4.90
CA LYS A 81 6.92 7.16 6.32
C LYS A 81 6.06 5.97 6.70
N CYS A 82 6.66 5.03 7.42
CA CYS A 82 5.97 3.88 7.96
C CYS A 82 5.14 4.29 9.20
N LYS A 83 3.89 4.71 8.98
CA LYS A 83 2.93 4.91 10.08
C LYS A 83 2.27 3.57 10.40
N LYS A 84 2.23 3.21 11.69
CA LYS A 84 1.38 2.10 12.13
C LYS A 84 -0.07 2.57 11.97
N SER A 85 -0.85 1.91 11.10
CA SER A 85 -2.30 2.05 11.15
C SER A 85 -2.76 1.62 12.53
N GLN A 86 -3.45 2.52 13.22
CA GLN A 86 -3.96 2.34 14.59
C GLN A 86 -5.17 1.41 14.58
#